data_AF-A0A8R2NRL6-F1
#
_entry.id   AF-A0A8R2NRL6-F1
#
_cell.length_a   1.000
_cell.length_b   1.000
_cell.length_c   1.000
_cell.angle_alpha   90.00
_cell.angle_beta   90.00
_cell.angle_gamma   90.00
#
_symmetry.space_group_name_H-M   'P 1'
#
loop_
_entity.id
_entity.type
_entity.pdbx_description
1 polymer ?
#
loop_
_entity_poly.entity_id
_entity_poly.type
_entity_poly.pdbx_seq_one_letter_code
_entity_poly.pdbx_strand_id
1 'polypeptide(L)'
;MASSFKHVTGAADRDSRIVKQLEFYFSDTNLPYDKFLQAKIRLNDGWVPISVLLTFKMLKSITRDSAVIASAVKDAVDSIVEVDETGLKIRRKPKIAAPAPDRRLFKDIVQRSIYCSGFPRTTTVDELLEFAATFGDNVITKTTPMRFKSQAFKGSLYFTFSTKDEAEKFLARESVEYNGMEIKRMWESDILGDYKAYSPFNYE
;
A
#
# COMPACT_ATOMS: atom_id res chain seq x y z
N MET A 1 19.63 0.71 23.50
CA MET A 1 18.54 -0.18 23.97
C MET A 1 17.81 -0.68 22.74
N ALA A 2 18.03 -1.93 22.33
CA ALA A 2 17.42 -2.49 21.12
C ALA A 2 15.92 -2.73 21.36
N SER A 3 15.06 -1.96 20.69
CA SER A 3 13.64 -2.32 20.56
C SER A 3 13.55 -3.50 19.61
N SER A 4 13.63 -4.71 20.17
CA SER A 4 13.42 -5.94 19.43
C SER A 4 11.93 -6.08 19.16
N PHE A 5 11.48 -5.65 17.97
CA PHE A 5 10.13 -5.91 17.48
C PHE A 5 9.96 -7.43 17.35
N LYS A 6 9.23 -8.03 18.29
CA LYS A 6 8.91 -9.45 18.27
C LYS A 6 7.89 -9.67 17.17
N HIS A 7 8.25 -10.42 16.12
CA HIS A 7 7.27 -10.98 15.20
C HIS A 7 6.27 -11.84 15.98
N VAL A 8 5.02 -11.38 16.07
CA VAL A 8 3.92 -12.17 16.61
C VAL A 8 3.37 -13.01 15.47
N THR A 9 3.94 -14.20 15.25
CA THR A 9 3.51 -15.11 14.19
C THR A 9 2.32 -15.96 14.65
N GLY A 10 1.10 -15.51 14.37
CA GLY A 10 -0.14 -16.27 14.56
C GLY A 10 -1.01 -16.26 13.29
N ALA A 11 -1.96 -17.19 13.18
CA ALA A 11 -2.86 -17.27 12.02
C ALA A 11 -3.69 -15.98 11.84
N ALA A 12 -4.18 -15.40 12.94
CA ALA A 12 -4.91 -14.13 12.92
C ALA A 12 -4.06 -12.94 12.41
N ASP A 13 -2.76 -12.93 12.71
CA ASP A 13 -1.84 -11.92 12.19
C ASP A 13 -1.64 -12.06 10.67
N ARG A 14 -1.42 -13.30 10.20
CA ARG A 14 -1.30 -13.59 8.76
C ARG A 14 -2.56 -13.18 8.00
N ASP A 15 -3.73 -13.54 8.50
CA ASP A 15 -4.99 -13.31 7.79
C ASP A 15 -5.31 -11.80 7.74
N SER A 16 -5.00 -11.05 8.80
CA SER A 16 -5.04 -9.57 8.81
C SER A 16 -4.11 -8.96 7.75
N ARG A 17 -2.88 -9.48 7.63
CA ARG A 17 -1.92 -9.02 6.62
C ARG A 17 -2.39 -9.30 5.19
N ILE A 18 -3.04 -10.45 4.95
CA ILE A 18 -3.65 -10.78 3.66
C ILE A 18 -4.73 -9.74 3.30
N VAL A 19 -5.65 -9.50 4.23
CA VAL A 19 -6.78 -8.58 4.01
C VAL A 19 -6.27 -7.17 3.74
N LYS A 20 -5.39 -6.63 4.60
CA LYS A 20 -4.79 -5.30 4.40
C LYS A 20 -4.08 -5.18 3.05
N GLN A 21 -3.37 -6.22 2.61
CA GLN A 21 -2.67 -6.21 1.34
C GLN A 21 -3.64 -6.16 0.14
N LEU A 22 -4.76 -6.86 0.22
CA LEU A 22 -5.82 -6.83 -0.80
C LEU A 22 -6.57 -5.50 -0.78
N GLU A 23 -6.90 -4.97 0.39
CA GLU A 23 -7.52 -3.66 0.55
C GLU A 23 -6.66 -2.57 -0.08
N PHE A 24 -5.33 -2.64 0.11
CA PHE A 24 -4.42 -1.75 -0.57
C PHE A 24 -4.53 -1.86 -2.10
N TYR A 25 -4.47 -3.06 -2.67
CA TYR A 25 -4.56 -3.25 -4.13
C TYR A 25 -5.83 -2.66 -4.72
N PHE A 26 -6.96 -2.87 -4.03
CA PHE A 26 -8.27 -2.38 -4.43
C PHE A 26 -8.61 -0.98 -3.87
N SER A 27 -7.66 -0.30 -3.22
CA SER A 27 -7.88 1.01 -2.59
C SER A 27 -8.06 2.14 -3.61
N ASP A 28 -8.61 3.25 -3.14
CA ASP A 28 -8.78 4.50 -3.91
C ASP A 28 -7.45 5.15 -4.31
N THR A 29 -6.37 4.77 -3.63
CA THR A 29 -5.04 5.32 -3.89
C THR A 29 -4.25 4.49 -4.91
N ASN A 30 -4.51 3.19 -5.00
CA ASN A 30 -3.79 2.28 -5.89
C ASN A 30 -4.60 1.95 -7.16
N LEU A 31 -5.84 1.51 -7.00
CA LEU A 31 -6.65 0.96 -8.09
C LEU A 31 -6.84 1.92 -9.28
N PRO A 32 -6.98 3.25 -9.10
CA PRO A 32 -7.05 4.17 -10.23
C PRO A 32 -5.77 4.22 -11.08
N TYR A 33 -4.61 3.89 -10.51
CA TYR A 33 -3.32 4.02 -11.20
C TYR A 33 -2.68 2.67 -11.53
N ASP A 34 -3.19 1.56 -10.98
CA ASP A 34 -2.76 0.21 -11.32
C ASP A 34 -3.40 -0.26 -12.65
N LYS A 35 -2.72 0.04 -13.75
CA LYS A 35 -3.15 -0.34 -15.11
C LYS A 35 -3.36 -1.85 -15.26
N PHE A 36 -2.57 -2.66 -14.58
CA PHE A 36 -2.67 -4.12 -14.67
C PHE A 36 -3.93 -4.61 -13.98
N LEU A 37 -4.17 -4.19 -12.73
CA LEU A 37 -5.34 -4.60 -11.98
C LEU A 37 -6.63 -4.09 -12.62
N GLN A 38 -6.64 -2.84 -13.11
CA GLN A 38 -7.76 -2.30 -13.89
C GLN A 38 -8.07 -3.12 -15.14
N ALA A 39 -7.04 -3.55 -15.87
CA ALA A 39 -7.24 -4.38 -17.05
C ALA A 39 -7.89 -5.72 -16.68
N LYS A 40 -7.55 -6.31 -15.53
CA LYS A 40 -8.15 -7.56 -15.05
C LYS A 40 -9.59 -7.40 -14.60
N ILE A 41 -9.90 -6.34 -13.85
CA ILE A 41 -11.25 -6.03 -13.35
C ILE A 41 -12.26 -5.84 -14.50
N ARG A 42 -11.83 -5.22 -15.61
CA ARG A 42 -12.68 -5.03 -16.80
C ARG A 42 -13.07 -6.32 -17.52
N LEU A 43 -12.39 -7.45 -17.26
CA LEU A 43 -12.65 -8.70 -17.98
C LEU A 43 -13.84 -9.49 -17.44
N ASN A 44 -14.22 -9.30 -16.17
CA ASN A 44 -15.20 -10.17 -15.53
C ASN A 44 -15.94 -9.48 -14.37
N ASP A 45 -16.66 -8.38 -14.64
CA ASP A 45 -17.51 -7.70 -13.64
C ASP A 45 -16.80 -7.41 -12.28
N GLY A 46 -15.53 -6.98 -12.36
CA GLY A 46 -14.72 -6.72 -11.18
C GLY A 46 -13.99 -7.93 -10.60
N TRP A 47 -14.37 -9.14 -10.97
CA TRP A 47 -13.75 -10.36 -10.45
C TRP A 47 -12.35 -10.60 -10.99
N VAL A 48 -11.41 -10.74 -10.06
CA VAL A 48 -10.02 -11.08 -10.33
C VAL A 48 -9.72 -12.46 -9.73
N PRO A 49 -9.24 -13.43 -10.52
CA PRO A 49 -8.84 -14.73 -9.98
C PRO A 49 -7.73 -14.59 -8.93
N ILE A 50 -7.82 -15.34 -7.82
CA ILE A 50 -6.79 -15.36 -6.78
C ILE A 50 -5.43 -15.80 -7.36
N SER A 51 -5.43 -16.68 -8.37
CA SER A 51 -4.21 -17.06 -9.11
C SER A 51 -3.51 -15.87 -9.77
N VAL A 52 -4.26 -14.88 -10.24
CA VAL A 52 -3.71 -13.62 -10.78
C VAL A 52 -3.17 -12.76 -9.64
N LEU A 53 -3.88 -12.65 -8.52
CA LEU A 53 -3.42 -11.90 -7.34
C LEU A 53 -2.16 -12.51 -6.72
N LEU A 54 -1.98 -13.83 -6.80
CA LEU A 54 -0.76 -14.55 -6.37
C LEU A 54 0.47 -14.27 -7.26
N THR A 55 0.32 -13.53 -8.36
CA THR A 55 1.47 -13.00 -9.13
C THR A 55 2.08 -11.76 -8.47
N PHE A 56 1.35 -11.09 -7.58
CA PHE A 56 1.81 -9.91 -6.87
C PHE A 56 2.78 -10.33 -5.76
N LYS A 57 4.00 -9.76 -5.78
CA LYS A 57 5.10 -10.18 -4.91
C LYS A 57 4.73 -10.11 -3.42
N MET A 58 4.01 -9.06 -3.00
CA MET A 58 3.69 -8.83 -1.59
C MET A 58 2.66 -9.83 -1.07
N LEU A 59 1.57 -10.07 -1.81
CA LEU A 59 0.60 -11.10 -1.41
C LEU A 59 1.25 -12.49 -1.39
N LYS A 60 2.07 -12.79 -2.41
CA LYS A 60 2.82 -14.06 -2.52
C LYS A 60 3.84 -14.28 -1.39
N SER A 61 4.37 -13.21 -0.79
CA SER A 61 5.28 -13.33 0.37
C SER A 61 4.53 -13.65 1.67
N ILE A 62 3.24 -13.32 1.76
CA ILE A 62 2.42 -13.66 2.94
C ILE A 62 1.94 -15.11 2.85
N THR A 63 1.40 -15.52 1.70
CA THR A 63 0.96 -16.90 1.46
C THR A 63 0.93 -17.23 -0.03
N ARG A 64 0.96 -18.53 -0.36
CA ARG A 64 0.74 -19.06 -1.71
C ARG A 64 -0.53 -19.89 -1.84
N ASP A 65 -1.23 -20.07 -0.73
CA ASP A 65 -2.45 -20.87 -0.66
C ASP A 65 -3.67 -20.00 -0.95
N SER A 66 -4.37 -20.30 -2.04
CA SER A 66 -5.59 -19.59 -2.43
C SER A 66 -6.73 -19.79 -1.44
N ALA A 67 -6.83 -20.96 -0.80
CA ALA A 67 -7.89 -21.24 0.17
C ALA A 67 -7.71 -20.39 1.44
N VAL A 68 -6.46 -20.20 1.88
CA VAL A 68 -6.13 -19.30 3.00
C VAL A 68 -6.52 -17.85 2.66
N ILE A 69 -6.22 -17.38 1.45
CA ILE A 69 -6.60 -16.03 1.02
C ILE A 69 -8.12 -15.87 1.00
N ALA A 70 -8.83 -16.84 0.43
CA ALA A 70 -10.29 -16.81 0.36
C ALA A 70 -10.93 -16.83 1.76
N SER A 71 -10.42 -17.63 2.69
CA SER A 71 -10.91 -17.68 4.08
C SER A 71 -10.70 -16.34 4.77
N ALA A 72 -9.48 -15.78 4.72
CA ALA A 72 -9.15 -14.52 5.37
C ALA A 72 -10.07 -13.37 4.94
N VAL A 73 -10.40 -13.28 3.64
CA VAL A 73 -11.31 -12.26 3.13
C VAL A 73 -12.77 -12.54 3.49
N LYS A 74 -13.21 -13.81 3.53
CA LYS A 74 -14.56 -14.18 3.97
C LYS A 74 -14.80 -13.80 5.44
N ASP A 75 -13.79 -13.97 6.29
CA ASP A 75 -13.86 -13.63 7.71
C ASP A 75 -13.79 -12.11 7.96
N ALA A 76 -13.22 -11.34 7.02
CA ALA A 76 -13.13 -9.88 7.07
C ALA A 76 -14.38 -9.18 6.52
N VAL A 77 -15.50 -9.29 7.25
CA VAL A 77 -16.82 -8.77 6.82
C VAL A 77 -16.81 -7.28 6.49
N ASP A 78 -16.03 -6.48 7.21
CA ASP A 78 -15.92 -5.02 7.03
C ASP A 78 -14.98 -4.60 5.90
N SER A 79 -14.30 -5.56 5.25
CA SER A 79 -13.35 -5.26 4.19
C SER A 79 -14.01 -4.65 2.94
N ILE A 80 -13.25 -3.87 2.17
CA ILE A 80 -13.73 -3.33 0.88
C ILE A 80 -13.77 -4.38 -0.24
N VAL A 81 -13.20 -5.56 -0.01
CA VAL A 81 -13.18 -6.67 -0.96
C VAL A 81 -14.13 -7.80 -0.54
N GLU A 82 -14.56 -8.59 -1.51
CA GLU A 82 -15.37 -9.79 -1.31
C GLU A 82 -14.84 -10.95 -2.16
N VAL A 83 -15.10 -12.18 -1.69
CA VAL A 83 -14.78 -13.43 -2.37
C VAL A 83 -16.02 -13.98 -3.04
N ASP A 84 -15.87 -14.57 -4.21
CA ASP A 84 -16.97 -15.21 -4.93
C ASP A 84 -17.44 -16.49 -4.24
N GLU A 85 -18.60 -17.01 -4.67
CA GLU A 85 -19.17 -18.23 -4.10
C GLU A 85 -18.21 -19.43 -4.20
N THR A 86 -17.41 -19.49 -5.27
CA THR A 86 -16.45 -20.58 -5.50
C THR A 86 -15.19 -20.49 -4.63
N GLY A 87 -14.89 -19.32 -4.04
CA GLY A 87 -13.67 -19.10 -3.27
C GLY A 87 -12.41 -18.91 -4.13
N LEU A 88 -12.55 -18.64 -5.42
CA LEU A 88 -11.44 -18.58 -6.38
C LEU A 88 -11.20 -17.18 -6.94
N LYS A 89 -12.11 -16.24 -6.72
CA LYS A 89 -12.04 -14.87 -7.24
C LYS A 89 -12.33 -13.86 -6.14
N ILE A 90 -11.69 -12.70 -6.26
CA ILE A 90 -11.87 -11.56 -5.37
C ILE A 90 -12.25 -10.35 -6.21
N ARG A 91 -13.14 -9.50 -5.71
CA ARG A 91 -13.38 -8.17 -6.25
C ARG A 91 -13.56 -7.15 -5.15
N ARG A 92 -13.45 -5.87 -5.51
CA ARG A 92 -13.94 -4.77 -4.69
C ARG A 92 -15.47 -4.80 -4.65
N LYS A 93 -16.07 -4.65 -3.46
CA LYS A 93 -17.52 -4.67 -3.27
C LYS A 93 -18.20 -3.64 -4.18
N PRO A 94 -19.21 -4.00 -5.00
CA PRO A 94 -19.84 -3.09 -5.96
C PRO A 94 -20.46 -1.82 -5.33
N LYS A 95 -20.88 -1.90 -4.06
CA LYS A 95 -21.40 -0.75 -3.30
C LYS A 95 -20.34 0.32 -3.03
N ILE A 96 -19.07 -0.02 -3.16
CA ILE A 96 -17.92 0.86 -2.91
C ILE A 96 -17.23 1.09 -4.26
N ALA A 97 -17.78 2.00 -5.07
CA ALA A 97 -17.21 2.31 -6.37
C ALA A 97 -15.78 2.84 -6.24
N ALA A 98 -14.87 2.37 -7.10
CA ALA A 98 -13.53 2.92 -7.20
C ALA A 98 -13.59 4.29 -7.91
N PRO A 99 -12.86 5.30 -7.43
CA PRO A 99 -12.82 6.58 -8.12
C PRO A 99 -12.13 6.43 -9.48
N ALA A 100 -12.56 7.23 -10.45
CA ALA A 100 -11.92 7.27 -11.75
C ALA A 100 -10.53 7.90 -11.63
N PRO A 101 -9.53 7.44 -12.40
CA PRO A 101 -8.24 8.11 -12.47
C PRO A 101 -8.40 9.49 -13.10
N ASP A 102 -8.28 10.53 -12.28
CA ASP A 102 -8.23 11.90 -12.74
C ASP A 102 -7.10 12.70 -12.06
N ARG A 103 -6.87 13.91 -12.58
CA ARG A 103 -5.83 14.82 -12.11
C ARG A 103 -6.12 15.38 -10.71
N ARG A 104 -7.39 15.52 -10.32
CA ARG A 104 -7.79 16.06 -9.01
C ARG A 104 -7.50 15.05 -7.92
N LEU A 105 -7.90 13.80 -8.11
CA LEU A 105 -7.59 12.68 -7.23
C LEU A 105 -6.08 12.50 -7.07
N PHE A 106 -5.33 12.60 -8.16
CA PHE A 106 -3.88 12.48 -8.10
C PHE A 106 -3.26 13.59 -7.24
N LYS A 107 -3.70 14.84 -7.44
CA LYS A 107 -3.26 15.98 -6.64
C LYS A 107 -3.64 15.84 -5.17
N ASP A 108 -4.86 15.40 -4.88
CA ASP A 108 -5.31 15.14 -3.50
C ASP A 108 -4.40 14.14 -2.80
N ILE A 109 -4.13 12.99 -3.45
CA ILE A 109 -3.24 11.95 -2.92
C ILE A 109 -1.85 12.53 -2.66
N VAL A 110 -1.28 13.26 -3.62
CA VAL A 110 0.06 13.89 -3.48
C VAL A 110 0.10 14.88 -2.31
N GLN A 111 -0.97 15.66 -2.09
CA GLN A 111 -1.04 16.66 -1.02
C GLN A 111 -1.13 16.06 0.38
N ARG A 112 -1.54 14.80 0.51
CA ARG A 112 -1.55 14.05 1.77
C ARG A 112 -0.48 12.95 1.82
N SER A 113 0.51 13.03 0.94
CA SER A 113 1.64 12.11 0.87
C SER A 113 2.95 12.74 1.33
N ILE A 114 3.71 11.98 2.10
CA ILE A 114 5.03 12.37 2.61
C ILE A 114 6.06 11.34 2.17
N TYR A 115 7.11 11.82 1.51
CA TYR A 115 8.29 11.02 1.23
C TYR A 115 9.11 10.82 2.49
N CYS A 116 9.47 9.57 2.75
CA CYS A 116 10.30 9.17 3.87
C CYS A 116 11.55 8.44 3.39
N SER A 117 12.71 8.82 3.89
CA SER A 117 14.01 8.24 3.54
C SER A 117 14.90 8.09 4.77
N GLY A 118 15.65 6.99 4.80
CA GLY A 118 16.53 6.66 5.94
C GLY A 118 16.36 5.23 6.46
N PHE A 119 15.45 4.45 5.86
CA PHE A 119 15.22 3.07 6.29
C PHE A 119 16.38 2.15 5.87
N PRO A 120 16.78 1.20 6.72
CA PRO A 120 17.70 0.13 6.35
C PRO A 120 17.22 -0.60 5.10
N ARG A 121 18.16 -1.03 4.26
CA ARG A 121 17.84 -1.80 3.04
C ARG A 121 17.30 -3.20 3.35
N THR A 122 17.52 -3.67 4.57
CA THR A 122 17.03 -4.95 5.11
C THR A 122 15.62 -4.84 5.68
N THR A 123 15.08 -3.63 5.83
CA THR A 123 13.75 -3.39 6.39
C THR A 123 12.70 -4.08 5.53
N THR A 124 11.84 -4.87 6.18
CA THR A 124 10.74 -5.57 5.51
C THR A 124 9.54 -4.66 5.33
N VAL A 125 8.62 -5.00 4.43
CA VAL A 125 7.39 -4.19 4.27
C VAL A 125 6.50 -4.29 5.49
N ASP A 126 6.48 -5.41 6.20
CA ASP A 126 5.69 -5.56 7.43
C ASP A 126 6.20 -4.61 8.52
N GLU A 127 7.52 -4.53 8.70
CA GLU A 127 8.15 -3.55 9.60
C GLU A 127 7.80 -2.10 9.22
N LEU A 128 7.80 -1.80 7.91
CA LEU A 128 7.41 -0.48 7.43
C LEU A 128 5.93 -0.21 7.72
N LEU A 129 5.04 -1.19 7.55
CA LEU A 129 3.60 -1.07 7.82
C LEU A 129 3.34 -0.86 9.31
N GLU A 130 4.01 -1.62 10.18
CA GLU A 130 3.94 -1.45 11.64
C GLU A 130 4.44 -0.09 12.07
N PHE A 131 5.57 0.36 11.53
CA PHE A 131 6.09 1.70 11.78
C PHE A 131 5.09 2.77 11.34
N ALA A 132 4.53 2.62 10.13
CA ALA A 132 3.59 3.58 9.57
C ALA A 132 2.27 3.64 10.37
N ALA A 133 1.82 2.50 10.92
CA ALA A 133 0.67 2.42 11.81
C ALA A 133 0.82 3.25 13.10
N THR A 134 2.03 3.61 13.51
CA THR A 134 2.26 4.50 14.68
C THR A 134 1.93 5.98 14.41
N PHE A 135 1.73 6.35 13.14
CA PHE A 135 1.49 7.72 12.71
C PHE A 135 0.11 7.92 12.04
N GLY A 136 -0.61 6.84 11.72
CA GLY A 136 -1.96 6.86 11.15
C GLY A 136 -2.41 5.48 10.68
N ASP A 137 -3.67 5.34 10.27
CA ASP A 137 -4.28 4.01 10.06
C ASP A 137 -3.96 3.36 8.69
N ASN A 138 -3.56 4.10 7.65
CA ASN A 138 -3.55 3.58 6.26
C ASN A 138 -2.33 3.97 5.40
N VAL A 139 -1.12 3.67 5.86
CA VAL A 139 0.00 4.57 5.55
C VAL A 139 0.92 4.14 4.41
N ILE A 140 0.83 2.97 3.76
CA ILE A 140 1.75 2.66 2.63
C ILE A 140 1.02 2.54 1.30
N THR A 141 1.20 3.54 0.44
CA THR A 141 0.55 3.59 -0.87
C THR A 141 1.50 3.46 -2.05
N LYS A 142 2.78 3.81 -1.87
CA LYS A 142 3.79 3.73 -2.94
C LYS A 142 5.16 3.38 -2.37
N THR A 143 5.71 2.23 -2.76
CA THR A 143 7.13 1.93 -2.59
C THR A 143 7.94 2.63 -3.69
N THR A 144 9.09 3.22 -3.36
CA THR A 144 9.96 3.79 -4.41
C THR A 144 10.45 2.72 -5.38
N PRO A 145 10.73 3.09 -6.65
CA PRO A 145 11.20 2.13 -7.65
C PRO A 145 12.46 1.44 -7.15
N MET A 146 12.42 0.11 -7.10
CA MET A 146 13.53 -0.73 -6.72
C MET A 146 14.76 -0.44 -7.62
N ARG A 147 15.98 -0.75 -7.16
CA ARG A 147 17.16 -0.64 -8.05
C ARG A 147 16.90 -1.44 -9.33
N PHE A 148 17.08 -0.80 -10.50
CA PHE A 148 16.78 -1.39 -11.83
C PHE A 148 17.39 -2.78 -12.04
N LYS A 149 18.54 -3.07 -11.40
CA LYS A 149 19.23 -4.37 -11.52
C LYS A 149 18.96 -5.37 -10.40
N SER A 150 18.72 -4.92 -9.16
CA SER A 150 18.68 -5.84 -8.00
C SER A 150 17.30 -6.00 -7.36
N GLN A 151 16.30 -5.23 -7.80
CA GLN A 151 14.97 -5.20 -7.18
C GLN A 151 15.02 -4.95 -5.64
N ALA A 152 16.15 -4.44 -5.13
CA ALA A 152 16.35 -4.23 -3.72
C ALA A 152 15.72 -2.91 -3.27
N PHE A 153 15.20 -2.92 -2.04
CA PHE A 153 14.65 -1.74 -1.38
C PHE A 153 15.70 -0.62 -1.30
N LYS A 154 15.29 0.59 -1.69
CA LYS A 154 16.21 1.73 -1.74
C LYS A 154 16.44 2.40 -0.38
N GLY A 155 15.59 2.12 0.61
CA GLY A 155 15.59 2.79 1.91
C GLY A 155 14.65 4.00 1.96
N SER A 156 13.72 4.12 1.01
CA SER A 156 12.75 5.19 0.94
C SER A 156 11.39 4.75 0.38
N LEU A 157 10.33 5.43 0.80
CA LEU A 157 8.95 5.16 0.42
C LEU A 157 8.08 6.41 0.60
N TYR A 158 6.84 6.33 0.15
CA TYR A 158 5.84 7.35 0.40
C TYR A 158 4.80 6.85 1.39
N PHE A 159 4.50 7.72 2.35
CA PHE A 159 3.41 7.56 3.27
C PHE A 159 2.25 8.45 2.84
N THR A 160 1.16 7.87 2.36
CA THR A 160 -0.08 8.62 2.08
C THR A 160 -1.03 8.44 3.24
N PHE A 161 -1.40 9.54 3.86
CA PHE A 161 -2.31 9.57 5.00
C PHE A 161 -3.76 9.64 4.54
N SER A 162 -4.69 9.28 5.42
CA SER A 162 -6.13 9.40 5.13
C SER A 162 -6.51 10.86 4.90
N THR A 163 -5.94 11.76 5.70
CA THR A 163 -6.20 13.19 5.67
C THR A 163 -4.92 14.00 5.55
N LYS A 164 -5.02 15.23 5.01
CA LYS A 164 -3.89 16.16 4.97
C LYS A 164 -3.42 16.54 6.38
N ASP A 165 -4.35 16.69 7.32
CA ASP A 165 -4.05 17.07 8.71
C ASP A 165 -3.17 16.02 9.41
N GLU A 166 -3.40 14.73 9.17
CA GLU A 166 -2.52 13.66 9.66
C GLU A 166 -1.12 13.75 9.07
N ALA A 167 -1.02 14.02 7.77
CA ALA A 167 0.27 14.23 7.12
C ALA A 167 1.00 15.45 7.71
N GLU A 168 0.31 16.57 7.91
CA GLU A 168 0.87 17.78 8.53
C GLU A 168 1.36 17.49 9.95
N LYS A 169 0.57 16.80 10.77
CA LYS A 169 0.97 16.36 12.12
C LYS A 169 2.20 15.47 12.08
N PHE A 170 2.29 14.55 11.12
CA PHE A 170 3.46 13.69 10.96
C PHE A 170 4.70 14.47 10.55
N LEU A 171 4.57 15.43 9.63
CA LEU A 171 5.68 16.25 9.16
C LEU A 171 6.16 17.22 10.24
N ALA A 172 5.26 17.78 11.03
CA ALA A 172 5.55 18.75 12.09
C ALA A 172 6.30 18.16 13.30
N ARG A 173 6.38 16.81 13.43
CA ARG A 173 7.17 16.20 14.50
C ARG A 173 8.65 16.57 14.35
N GLU A 174 9.27 16.99 15.45
CA GLU A 174 10.68 17.42 15.47
C GLU A 174 11.62 16.29 15.00
N SER A 175 11.44 15.08 15.53
CA SER A 175 12.20 13.89 15.13
C SER A 175 11.29 12.70 14.91
N VAL A 176 11.64 11.90 13.92
CA VAL A 176 11.04 10.59 13.64
C VAL A 176 12.21 9.64 13.37
N GLU A 177 12.32 8.60 14.20
CA GLU A 177 13.43 7.65 14.13
C GLU A 177 12.91 6.24 13.88
N TYR A 178 13.67 5.48 13.09
CA TYR A 178 13.47 4.05 12.89
C TYR A 178 14.76 3.32 13.23
N ASN A 179 14.73 2.46 14.25
CA ASN A 179 15.91 1.73 14.74
C ASN A 179 17.13 2.62 15.03
N GLY A 180 16.90 3.81 15.59
CA GLY A 180 17.94 4.80 15.91
C GLY A 180 18.51 5.56 14.70
N MET A 181 17.91 5.38 13.51
CA MET A 181 18.20 6.20 12.33
C MET A 181 17.11 7.25 12.15
N GLU A 182 17.53 8.50 11.99
CA GLU A 182 16.64 9.60 11.70
C GLU A 182 16.02 9.47 10.29
N ILE A 183 14.70 9.60 10.22
CA ILE A 183 13.95 9.53 8.98
C ILE A 183 13.74 10.94 8.43
N LYS A 184 14.33 11.19 7.26
CA LYS A 184 14.10 12.41 6.48
C LYS A 184 12.69 12.37 5.91
N ARG A 185 11.94 13.46 6.12
CA ARG A 185 10.53 13.61 5.73
C ARG A 185 10.36 14.89 4.91
N MET A 186 9.63 14.83 3.82
CA MET A 186 9.25 15.99 2.99
C MET A 186 7.97 15.68 2.21
N TRP A 187 7.24 16.71 1.76
CA TRP A 187 6.03 16.49 0.98
C TRP A 187 6.34 15.77 -0.35
N GLU A 188 5.45 14.87 -0.79
CA GLU A 188 5.55 14.28 -2.14
C GLU A 188 5.50 15.38 -3.21
N SER A 189 4.73 16.45 -2.99
CA SER A 189 4.65 17.61 -3.89
C SER A 189 6.00 18.27 -4.14
N ASP A 190 6.84 18.36 -3.10
CA ASP A 190 8.12 19.06 -3.18
C ASP A 190 9.13 18.24 -4.00
N ILE A 191 9.06 16.90 -3.91
CA ILE A 191 9.85 16.00 -4.74
C ILE A 191 9.36 16.01 -6.19
N LEU A 192 8.04 15.98 -6.39
CA LEU A 192 7.46 15.97 -7.73
C LEU A 192 7.67 17.29 -8.49
N GLY A 193 7.88 18.41 -7.78
CA GLY A 193 8.21 19.70 -8.36
C GLY A 193 9.43 19.64 -9.30
N ASP A 194 10.46 18.90 -8.92
CA ASP A 194 11.66 18.65 -9.72
C ASP A 194 11.49 17.53 -10.77
N TYR A 195 10.44 16.72 -10.63
CA TYR A 195 10.23 15.47 -11.38
C TYR A 195 8.90 15.45 -12.16
N LYS A 196 8.54 16.57 -12.80
CA LYS A 196 7.37 16.68 -13.72
C LYS A 196 7.24 15.52 -14.73
N ALA A 197 8.34 14.86 -15.08
CA ALA A 197 8.43 13.75 -16.03
C ALA A 197 7.89 12.39 -15.55
N TYR A 198 7.64 12.19 -14.25
CA TYR A 198 7.14 10.92 -13.71
C TYR A 198 5.66 10.93 -13.34
N SER A 199 4.97 12.06 -13.55
CA SER A 199 3.53 12.11 -13.38
C SER A 199 2.86 11.26 -14.47
N PRO A 200 1.93 10.35 -14.13
CA PRO A 200 1.09 9.68 -15.13
C PRO A 200 0.23 10.66 -15.94
N PHE A 201 0.12 11.91 -15.48
CA PHE A 201 -0.51 13.04 -16.15
C PHE A 201 0.51 14.19 -16.21
N ASN A 202 1.29 14.31 -17.30
CA ASN A 202 2.26 15.39 -17.48
C ASN A 202 1.69 16.73 -16.95
N TYR A 203 2.41 17.38 -16.03
CA TYR A 203 1.97 18.64 -15.43
C TYR A 203 2.08 19.78 -16.45
N GLU A 204 1.00 20.05 -17.19
CA GLU A 204 0.73 21.36 -17.78
C GLU A 204 0.08 22.28 -16.76
#